data_AF-A0AAV4MSR6-F1
#
_entry.id   AF-A0AAV4MSR6-F1
#
_cell.length_a   1.000
_cell.length_b   1.000
_cell.length_c   1.000
_cell.angle_alpha   90.00
_cell.angle_beta   90.00
_cell.angle_gamma   90.00
#
_symmetry.space_group_name_H-M   'P 1'
#
loop_
_entity.id
_entity.type
_entity.pdbx_description
1 polymer ?
#
loop_
_entity_poly.entity_id
_entity_poly.type
_entity_poly.pdbx_seq_one_letter_code
_entity_poly.pdbx_strand_id
1 'polypeptide(L)'
;MSGDLQLAIFSHGVGLAKPGMASCFVVWPVAYIRQYLHESTGSTGRTKTTIVSLETFGDRGRYFQFRTQKGAEIIRELKGIVELWSARKAVLSIQQSSAKHDIFRNSPSKMPHSRGARGTSLVNSMISNLNFSEKEY
;
A
#
# COMPACT_ATOMS: atom_id res chain seq x y z
N MET A 1 -18.53 -7.45 7.92
CA MET A 1 -19.55 -6.97 6.94
C MET A 1 -19.24 -7.55 5.56
N SER A 2 -20.21 -7.83 4.69
CA SER A 2 -19.98 -8.31 3.31
C SER A 2 -20.74 -7.45 2.30
N GLY A 3 -20.11 -7.13 1.17
CA GLY A 3 -20.69 -6.29 0.13
C GLY A 3 -19.71 -6.00 -1.00
N ASP A 4 -20.22 -5.38 -2.08
CA ASP A 4 -19.37 -4.93 -3.18
C ASP A 4 -18.63 -3.66 -2.77
N LEU A 5 -17.30 -3.76 -2.73
CA LEU A 5 -16.39 -2.69 -2.37
C LEU A 5 -15.39 -2.43 -3.50
N GLN A 6 -14.77 -1.26 -3.47
CA GLN A 6 -13.67 -0.91 -4.34
C GLN A 6 -12.38 -0.87 -3.53
N LEU A 7 -11.36 -1.58 -4.00
CA LEU A 7 -10.00 -1.45 -3.49
C LEU A 7 -9.27 -0.42 -4.33
N ALA A 8 -8.75 0.58 -3.64
CA ALA A 8 -7.88 1.60 -4.19
C ALA A 8 -6.45 1.34 -3.71
N ILE A 9 -5.49 1.30 -4.63
CA ILE A 9 -4.08 1.14 -4.32
C ILE A 9 -3.39 2.48 -4.58
N PHE A 10 -2.74 3.02 -3.56
CA PHE A 10 -2.00 4.28 -3.59
C PHE A 10 -0.52 4.07 -3.33
N SER A 11 0.31 5.05 -3.69
CA SER A 11 1.77 5.01 -3.46
C SER A 11 2.21 4.95 -1.98
N HIS A 12 1.27 5.10 -1.03
CA HIS A 12 1.52 5.12 0.41
C HIS A 12 0.58 4.20 1.20
N GLY A 13 -0.39 3.55 0.56
CA GLY A 13 -1.37 2.72 1.26
C GLY A 13 -2.38 2.06 0.35
N VAL A 14 -3.29 1.33 0.97
CA VAL A 14 -4.39 0.62 0.34
C VAL A 14 -5.68 1.08 1.02
N GLY A 15 -6.69 1.44 0.24
CA GLY A 15 -7.97 1.92 0.77
C GLY A 15 -9.15 1.10 0.28
N LEU A 16 -10.23 1.13 1.07
CA LEU A 16 -11.54 0.64 0.67
C LEU A 16 -12.52 1.79 0.50
N ALA A 17 -13.23 1.79 -0.62
CA ALA A 17 -14.31 2.71 -0.93
C ALA A 17 -15.59 1.92 -1.28
N LYS A 18 -16.76 2.52 -1.08
CA LYS A 18 -17.99 1.98 -1.64
C LYS A 18 -18.07 2.36 -3.13
N PRO A 19 -18.67 1.53 -4.00
CA PRO A 19 -18.89 1.90 -5.40
C PRO A 19 -19.59 3.27 -5.51
N GLY A 20 -19.07 4.13 -6.37
CA GLY A 20 -19.60 5.49 -6.57
C GLY A 20 -19.17 6.52 -5.53
N MET A 21 -18.42 6.14 -4.49
CA MET A 21 -17.82 7.09 -3.56
C MET A 21 -16.43 7.54 -4.04
N ALA A 22 -16.15 8.84 -3.95
CA ALA A 22 -14.83 9.39 -4.25
C ALA A 22 -13.81 9.20 -3.12
N SER A 23 -14.27 8.92 -1.90
CA SER A 23 -13.44 8.79 -0.70
C SER A 23 -13.40 7.37 -0.17
N CYS A 24 -12.20 6.92 0.23
CA CYS A 24 -12.06 5.69 1.00
C CYS A 24 -12.60 5.89 2.43
N PHE A 25 -13.34 4.91 2.93
CA PHE A 25 -13.82 4.90 4.32
C PHE A 25 -12.85 4.18 5.26
N VAL A 26 -11.93 3.37 4.72
CA VAL A 26 -10.78 2.79 5.43
C VAL A 26 -9.54 2.94 4.56
N VAL A 27 -8.41 3.31 5.17
CA VAL A 27 -7.10 3.33 4.52
C VAL A 27 -6.07 2.68 5.43
N TRP A 28 -5.34 1.71 4.90
CA TRP A 28 -4.20 1.07 5.54
C TRP A 28 -2.91 1.59 4.91
N PRO A 29 -2.06 2.30 5.68
CA PRO A 29 -0.72 2.64 5.23
C PRO A 29 0.07 1.38 4.85
N VAL A 30 0.95 1.48 3.85
CA VAL A 30 1.82 0.35 3.45
C VAL A 30 2.62 -0.20 4.63
N ALA A 31 3.03 0.67 5.54
CA ALA A 31 3.75 0.30 6.76
C ALA A 31 2.99 -0.68 7.67
N TYR A 32 1.65 -0.72 7.55
CA TYR A 32 0.78 -1.58 8.35
C TYR A 32 0.38 -2.84 7.60
N ILE A 33 0.79 -3.03 6.35
CA ILE A 33 0.53 -4.27 5.62
C ILE A 33 1.58 -5.30 6.04
N ARG A 34 1.14 -6.38 6.69
CA ARG A 34 2.01 -7.47 7.14
C ARG A 34 2.25 -8.49 6.05
N GLN A 35 1.15 -8.95 5.46
CA GLN A 35 1.16 -10.02 4.48
C GLN A 35 0.03 -9.79 3.48
N TYR A 36 0.27 -10.20 2.24
CA TYR A 36 -0.76 -10.27 1.22
C TYR A 36 -0.60 -11.60 0.47
N LEU A 37 -1.72 -12.22 0.12
CA LEU A 37 -1.77 -13.52 -0.52
C LEU A 37 -2.68 -13.48 -1.75
N HIS A 38 -2.31 -14.24 -2.77
CA HIS A 38 -3.13 -14.46 -3.96
C HIS A 38 -3.44 -15.95 -4.09
N GLU A 39 -4.71 -16.31 -4.04
CA GLU A 39 -5.17 -17.68 -4.25
C GLU A 39 -6.05 -17.73 -5.49
N SER A 40 -5.65 -18.53 -6.47
CA SER A 40 -6.52 -18.81 -7.62
C SER A 40 -7.46 -19.94 -7.25
N THR A 41 -8.74 -19.63 -7.02
CA THR A 41 -9.77 -20.67 -6.96
C THR A 41 -9.89 -21.31 -8.35
N GLY A 42 -9.60 -22.62 -8.44
CA GLY A 42 -9.49 -23.35 -9.71
C GLY A 42 -10.68 -23.16 -10.66
N SER A 43 -10.42 -23.10 -11.96
CA SER A 43 -11.42 -22.81 -12.99
C SER A 43 -12.04 -24.09 -13.56
N THR A 44 -13.30 -24.36 -13.21
CA THR A 44 -14.20 -25.15 -14.06
C THR A 44 -15.24 -24.20 -14.62
N GLY A 45 -14.96 -23.63 -15.81
CA GLY A 45 -15.90 -22.80 -16.57
C GLY A 45 -15.68 -21.27 -16.49
N ARG A 46 -15.33 -20.67 -17.64
CA ARG A 46 -15.37 -19.26 -18.12
C ARG A 46 -15.07 -18.05 -17.21
N THR A 47 -15.05 -18.13 -15.88
CA THR A 47 -14.69 -17.00 -15.00
C THR A 47 -13.71 -17.46 -13.93
N LYS A 48 -12.42 -17.15 -14.13
CA LYS A 48 -11.39 -17.32 -13.09
C LYS A 48 -11.65 -16.29 -12.00
N THR A 49 -12.30 -16.73 -10.94
CA THR A 49 -12.33 -15.94 -9.72
C THR A 49 -11.08 -16.25 -8.91
N THR A 50 -10.54 -15.23 -8.26
CA THR A 50 -9.34 -15.29 -7.43
C THR A 50 -9.65 -14.63 -6.09
N ILE A 51 -8.93 -15.02 -5.06
CA ILE A 51 -9.02 -14.44 -3.72
C ILE A 51 -7.72 -13.67 -3.50
N VAL A 52 -7.85 -12.40 -3.12
CA VAL A 52 -6.76 -11.59 -2.60
C VAL A 52 -6.99 -11.44 -1.12
N SER A 53 -5.98 -11.75 -0.32
CA SER A 53 -6.04 -11.56 1.13
C SER A 53 -5.03 -10.51 1.58
N LEU A 54 -5.41 -9.69 2.56
CA LEU A 54 -4.58 -8.66 3.17
C LEU A 54 -4.61 -8.79 4.68
N GLU A 55 -3.44 -8.95 5.29
CA GLU A 55 -3.25 -8.92 6.74
C GLU A 55 -2.64 -7.56 7.14
N THR A 56 -3.26 -6.91 8.12
CA THR A 56 -2.83 -5.58 8.59
C THR A 56 -2.41 -5.58 10.06
N PHE A 57 -1.49 -4.69 10.43
CA PHE A 57 -1.10 -4.39 11.81
C PHE A 57 -2.26 -3.69 12.54
N GLY A 58 -2.61 -4.20 13.72
CA GLY A 58 -3.65 -3.67 14.60
C GLY A 58 -3.94 -4.63 15.75
N ASP A 59 -4.73 -4.18 16.73
CA ASP A 59 -5.18 -4.99 17.86
C ASP A 59 -5.98 -6.18 17.29
N ARG A 60 -5.38 -7.39 17.36
CA ARG A 60 -5.87 -8.68 16.81
C ARG A 60 -5.70 -8.99 15.32
N GLY A 61 -4.71 -8.44 14.61
CA GLY A 61 -4.25 -9.01 13.33
C GLY A 61 -5.37 -9.24 12.30
N ARG A 62 -6.08 -8.17 11.93
CA ARG A 62 -7.25 -8.26 11.04
C ARG A 62 -6.88 -8.75 9.64
N TYR A 63 -7.65 -9.73 9.16
CA TYR A 63 -7.48 -10.37 7.87
C TYR A 63 -8.66 -10.05 6.95
N PHE A 64 -8.37 -9.44 5.80
CA PHE A 64 -9.36 -9.03 4.82
C PHE A 64 -9.27 -9.91 3.58
N GLN A 65 -10.37 -10.54 3.18
CA GLN A 65 -10.44 -11.33 1.95
C GLN A 65 -11.31 -10.65 0.91
N PHE A 66 -10.81 -10.62 -0.32
CA PHE A 66 -11.45 -10.01 -1.46
C PHE A 66 -11.57 -11.00 -2.61
N ARG A 67 -12.80 -11.25 -3.04
CA ARG A 67 -13.07 -12.08 -4.21
C ARG A 67 -13.09 -11.19 -5.46
N THR A 68 -12.30 -11.56 -6.46
CA THR A 68 -12.05 -10.71 -7.65
C THR A 68 -11.63 -11.50 -8.88
N GLN A 69 -11.84 -10.91 -10.06
CA GLN A 69 -11.30 -11.43 -11.32
C GLN A 69 -9.93 -10.80 -11.66
N LYS A 70 -9.51 -9.76 -10.92
CA LYS A 70 -8.28 -8.98 -11.17
C LYS A 70 -7.18 -9.26 -10.13
N GLY A 71 -7.18 -10.43 -9.50
CA GLY A 71 -6.28 -10.72 -8.37
C GLY A 71 -4.80 -10.56 -8.73
N ALA A 72 -4.40 -11.01 -9.92
CA ALA A 72 -3.03 -10.87 -10.39
C ALA A 72 -2.59 -9.40 -10.55
N GLU A 73 -3.47 -8.54 -11.08
CA GLU A 73 -3.18 -7.10 -11.23
C GLU A 73 -3.05 -6.42 -9.87
N ILE A 74 -3.98 -6.70 -8.96
CA ILE A 74 -3.97 -6.16 -7.59
C ILE A 74 -2.67 -6.52 -6.88
N ILE A 75 -2.24 -7.78 -6.96
CA ILE A 75 -1.04 -8.26 -6.29
C ILE A 75 0.23 -7.67 -6.91
N ARG A 76 0.25 -7.47 -8.23
CA ARG A 76 1.35 -6.79 -8.92
C ARG A 76 1.49 -5.35 -8.43
N GLU A 77 0.38 -4.61 -8.33
CA GLU A 77 0.40 -3.23 -7.82
C GLU A 77 0.78 -3.17 -6.33
N LEU A 78 0.27 -4.09 -5.50
CA LEU A 78 0.64 -4.21 -4.09
C LEU A 78 2.15 -4.43 -3.91
N LYS A 79 2.75 -5.33 -4.69
CA LYS A 79 4.21 -5.54 -4.69
C LYS A 79 4.95 -4.24 -5.00
N GLY A 80 4.54 -3.54 -6.06
CA GLY A 80 5.17 -2.29 -6.48
C GLY A 80 5.16 -1.21 -5.39
N ILE A 81 4.05 -1.02 -4.68
CA ILE A 81 3.97 -0.01 -3.61
C ILE A 81 4.77 -0.42 -2.35
N VAL A 82 4.86 -1.72 -2.05
CA VAL A 82 5.66 -2.25 -0.94
C VAL A 82 7.16 -2.10 -1.22
N GLU A 83 7.59 -2.41 -2.44
CA GLU A 83 8.98 -2.20 -2.89
C GLU A 83 9.35 -0.72 -2.86
N LEU A 84 8.48 0.15 -3.39
CA LEU A 84 8.67 1.60 -3.37
C LEU A 84 8.80 2.14 -1.94
N TRP A 85 7.95 1.68 -1.02
CA TRP A 85 8.02 2.07 0.38
C TRP A 85 9.30 1.58 1.06
N SER A 86 9.72 0.35 0.75
CA SER A 86 10.97 -0.23 1.27
C SER A 86 12.20 0.56 0.80
N ALA A 87 12.25 0.94 -0.49
CA ALA A 87 13.30 1.79 -1.04
C ALA A 87 13.33 3.17 -0.36
N ARG A 88 12.17 3.80 -0.15
CA ARG A 88 12.07 5.08 0.59
C ARG A 88 12.64 4.97 2.01
N LYS A 89 12.34 3.88 2.72
CA LYS A 89 12.90 3.64 4.06
C LYS A 89 14.43 3.50 4.05
N ALA A 90 14.99 2.82 3.05
CA ALA A 90 16.44 2.68 2.92
C ALA A 90 17.14 4.02 2.66
N VAL A 91 16.54 4.89 1.83
CA VAL A 91 17.08 6.25 1.61
C VAL A 91 17.04 7.08 2.90
N LEU A 92 15.92 7.03 3.63
CA LEU A 92 15.78 7.75 4.89
C LEU A 92 16.76 7.26 5.96
N SER A 93 17.03 5.95 6.04
CA SER A 93 18.00 5.42 7.01
C SER A 93 19.44 5.85 6.70
N ILE A 94 19.81 5.92 5.41
CA ILE A 94 21.11 6.42 4.96
C ILE A 94 21.26 7.93 5.23
N GLN A 95 20.22 8.72 4.99
CA GLN A 95 20.25 10.15 5.30
C GLN A 95 20.36 10.41 6.80
N GLN A 96 19.67 9.62 7.63
CA GLN A 96 19.76 9.73 9.08
C GLN A 96 21.12 9.30 9.64
N SER A 97 21.78 8.29 9.06
CA SER A 97 23.13 7.91 9.46
C SER A 97 24.17 8.96 9.06
N SER A 98 24.02 9.58 7.87
CA SER A 98 24.87 10.69 7.43
C SER A 98 24.71 11.93 8.32
N ALA A 99 23.47 12.31 8.68
CA ALA A 99 23.20 13.46 9.54
C ALA A 99 23.76 13.31 10.97
N LYS A 100 23.87 12.07 11.49
CA LYS A 100 24.51 11.82 12.80
C LYS A 100 26.03 11.97 12.75
N HIS A 101 26.66 11.71 11.61
CA HIS A 101 28.11 11.89 11.44
C HIS A 101 28.53 13.36 11.26
N ASP A 102 27.63 14.24 10.80
CA ASP A 102 27.93 15.67 10.62
C ASP A 102 27.83 16.50 11.92
N ILE A 103 27.06 16.06 12.91
CA ILE A 103 26.92 16.78 14.20
C ILE A 103 28.23 16.80 15.00
N PHE A 104 29.09 15.80 14.83
CA PHE A 104 30.36 15.72 15.56
C PHE A 104 31.51 16.51 14.92
N ARG A 105 31.32 17.15 13.75
CA ARG A 105 32.47 17.70 13.02
C ARG A 105 32.54 19.21 12.81
N ASN A 106 31.50 20.04 13.02
CA ASN A 106 31.68 21.47 12.76
C ASN A 106 30.91 22.42 13.68
N SER A 107 31.69 23.30 14.35
CA SER A 107 31.30 24.65 14.78
C SER A 107 30.87 25.51 13.58
N PRO A 108 30.15 26.63 13.77
CA PRO A 108 29.19 27.13 12.80
C PRO A 108 29.85 27.95 11.70
N SER A 109 29.46 27.71 10.45
CA SER A 109 29.68 28.66 9.37
C SER A 109 28.65 28.48 8.24
N LYS A 110 27.67 29.40 8.26
CA LYS A 110 26.88 29.93 7.14
C LYS A 110 25.98 28.97 6.32
N MET A 111 24.68 29.15 6.51
CA MET A 111 23.59 28.89 5.55
C MET A 111 23.29 30.18 4.74
N PRO A 112 22.43 30.19 3.70
CA PRO A 112 21.99 29.10 2.80
C PRO A 112 21.93 29.52 1.30
N HIS A 113 21.68 28.58 0.37
CA HIS A 113 20.57 28.76 -0.58
C HIS A 113 20.07 27.46 -1.20
N SER A 114 18.75 27.33 -1.17
CA SER A 114 17.91 26.20 -1.56
C SER A 114 17.33 26.38 -2.96
N ARG A 115 17.38 25.35 -3.80
CA ARG A 115 16.45 25.04 -4.93
C ARG A 115 16.64 23.54 -5.19
N GLY A 116 15.67 22.64 -5.23
CA GLY A 116 14.22 22.74 -5.33
C GLY A 116 13.79 21.45 -6.04
N ALA A 117 13.65 20.35 -5.31
CA ALA A 117 13.22 19.08 -5.90
C ALA A 117 11.69 18.99 -5.90
N ARG A 118 11.06 19.46 -6.98
CA ARG A 118 9.66 19.12 -7.31
C ARG A 118 9.69 17.98 -8.32
N GLY A 119 9.72 16.75 -7.82
CA GLY A 119 9.40 15.55 -8.60
C GLY A 119 7.93 15.23 -8.41
N THR A 120 7.14 15.54 -9.43
CA THR A 120 5.69 15.32 -9.52
C THR A 120 5.32 13.86 -9.27
N SER A 121 4.57 13.59 -8.20
CA SER A 121 3.96 12.29 -7.93
C SER A 121 2.79 12.06 -8.88
N LEU A 122 3.04 11.38 -10.01
CA LEU A 122 1.98 10.77 -10.80
C LEU A 122 1.30 9.68 -9.96
N VAL A 123 0.13 10.00 -9.44
CA VAL A 123 -0.72 9.08 -8.68
C VAL A 123 -1.43 8.16 -9.67
N ASN A 124 -0.82 7.02 -9.98
CA ASN A 124 -1.53 5.91 -10.60
C ASN A 124 -2.39 5.25 -9.51
N SER A 125 -3.67 5.61 -9.46
CA SER A 125 -4.65 4.94 -8.60
C SER A 125 -5.36 3.85 -9.40
N MET A 126 -5.14 2.59 -9.04
CA MET A 126 -5.92 1.48 -9.59
C MET A 126 -7.15 1.27 -8.72
N ILE A 127 -8.34 1.25 -9.34
CA ILE A 127 -9.62 0.95 -8.67
C ILE A 127 -10.15 -0.38 -9.22
N SER A 128 -10.42 -1.33 -8.34
CA SER A 128 -11.03 -2.62 -8.69
C SER A 128 -12.27 -2.91 -7.86
N ASN A 129 -13.35 -3.37 -8.51
CA ASN A 129 -14.54 -3.87 -7.83
C ASN A 129 -14.25 -5.26 -7.23
N LEU A 130 -14.55 -5.44 -5.94
CA LEU A 130 -14.29 -6.63 -5.16
C LEU A 130 -15.52 -7.00 -4.34
N ASN A 131 -15.77 -8.30 -4.20
CA ASN A 131 -16.73 -8.78 -3.21
C ASN A 131 -15.99 -9.05 -1.90
N PHE A 132 -16.35 -8.32 -0.85
CA PHE A 132 -15.64 -8.27 0.43
C PHE A 132 -16.19 -9.25 1.46
N SER A 133 -15.29 -9.87 2.22
CA SER A 133 -15.63 -10.60 3.45
C SER A 133 -14.56 -10.34 4.51
N GLU A 134 -15.02 -9.93 5.70
CA GLU A 134 -14.21 -9.75 6.90
C GLU A 134 -14.36 -10.97 7.80
N LYS A 135 -13.24 -11.56 8.22
CA LYS A 135 -13.22 -12.63 9.21
C LYS A 135 -12.44 -12.14 10.43
N GLU A 136 -13.09 -12.12 11.58
CA GLU A 136 -12.42 -12.01 12.88
C GLU A 136 -12.08 -13.43 13.36
N TYR A 137 -10.84 -13.63 13.83
CA TYR A 137 -10.40 -14.84 14.52
C TYR A 137 -10.40 -14.61 16.03
#